data_AF-A0A3P8DXA5-F1
#
_entry.id   AF-A0A3P8DXA5-F1
#
_cell.length_a   1.000
_cell.length_b   1.000
_cell.length_c   1.000
_cell.angle_alpha   90.00
_cell.angle_beta   90.00
_cell.angle_gamma   90.00
#
_symmetry.space_group_name_H-M   'P 1'
#
loop_
_entity.id
_entity.type
_entity.pdbx_description
1 polymer ?
#
loop_
_entity_poly.entity_id
_entity_poly.type
_entity_poly.pdbx_seq_one_letter_code
_entity_poly.pdbx_strand_id
1 'polypeptide(L)'
;MKNERPCLIDHVLTGSNAERSGVRAGDILLKVNGVNVISVTHEEVASLIWRCHKKLFIEVFLYYCLTCSFSFWTALTLLQNV
;
A
#
# COMPACT_ATOMS: atom_id res chain seq x y z
N MET A 1 7.48 18.30 17.98
CA MET A 1 6.33 18.34 17.05
C MET A 1 6.55 17.22 16.04
N LYS A 2 5.98 16.02 16.27
CA LYS A 2 6.10 14.94 15.29
C LYS A 2 5.08 15.24 14.19
N ASN A 3 5.58 15.71 13.05
CA ASN A 3 4.81 15.96 11.84
C ASN A 3 4.39 14.57 11.28
N GLU A 4 3.30 14.05 11.83
CA GLU A 4 2.69 12.77 11.45
C GLU A 4 2.05 12.94 10.07
N ARG A 5 2.86 12.68 9.04
CA ARG A 5 2.38 12.54 7.67
C ARG A 5 2.38 11.06 7.32
N PRO A 6 1.34 10.58 6.61
CA PRO A 6 1.28 9.20 6.17
C PRO A 6 2.49 8.86 5.29
N CYS A 7 2.96 7.62 5.40
CA CYS A 7 4.13 7.17 4.65
C CYS A 7 3.77 7.00 3.17
N LEU A 8 4.34 7.87 2.32
CA LEU A 8 4.25 7.79 0.86
C LEU A 8 5.38 6.92 0.31
N ILE A 9 5.07 6.11 -0.69
CA ILE A 9 6.07 5.35 -1.45
C ILE A 9 6.69 6.28 -2.48
N ASP A 10 7.94 6.65 -2.27
CA ASP A 10 8.68 7.56 -3.15
C ASP A 10 9.12 6.85 -4.43
N HIS A 11 9.74 5.68 -4.29
CA HIS A 11 10.24 4.88 -5.40
C HIS A 11 10.06 3.38 -5.16
N VAL A 12 9.81 2.65 -6.25
CA VAL A 12 9.76 1.19 -6.27
C VAL A 12 10.86 0.69 -7.19
N LEU A 13 11.68 -0.24 -6.68
CA LEU A 13 12.77 -0.83 -7.45
C LEU A 13 12.21 -1.79 -8.52
N THR A 14 12.70 -1.66 -9.75
CA THR A 14 12.34 -2.55 -10.85
C THR A 14 12.82 -3.99 -10.59
N GLY A 15 11.95 -4.97 -10.81
CA GLY A 15 12.17 -6.38 -10.51
C GLY A 15 11.96 -6.77 -9.04
N SER A 16 11.65 -5.82 -8.16
CA SER A 16 11.38 -6.09 -6.74
C SER A 16 10.06 -6.82 -6.52
N ASN A 17 9.90 -7.43 -5.34
CA ASN A 17 8.63 -8.03 -4.95
C ASN A 17 7.51 -6.99 -4.85
N ALA A 18 7.85 -5.73 -4.52
CA ALA A 18 6.89 -4.63 -4.47
C ALA A 18 6.32 -4.32 -5.86
N GLU A 19 7.18 -4.20 -6.87
CA GLU A 19 6.73 -3.99 -8.27
C GLU A 19 5.86 -5.16 -8.75
N ARG A 20 6.28 -6.40 -8.48
CA ARG A 20 5.50 -7.60 -8.85
C ARG A 20 4.16 -7.68 -8.13
N SER A 21 4.04 -7.10 -6.94
CA SER A 21 2.78 -7.00 -6.20
C SER A 21 1.87 -5.87 -6.68
N GLY A 22 2.33 -5.03 -7.62
CA GLY A 22 1.56 -3.93 -8.19
C GLY A 22 1.71 -2.60 -7.43
N VAL A 23 2.63 -2.52 -6.48
CA VAL A 23 2.93 -1.29 -5.74
C VAL A 23 3.68 -0.31 -6.62
N ARG A 24 3.31 0.97 -6.57
CA ARG A 24 3.90 2.03 -7.38
C ARG A 24 4.33 3.23 -6.53
N ALA A 25 5.24 4.02 -7.09
CA ALA A 25 5.56 5.32 -6.56
C ALA A 25 4.30 6.20 -6.54
N GLY A 26 4.06 6.92 -5.44
CA GLY A 26 2.86 7.71 -5.20
C GLY A 26 1.77 6.99 -4.39
N ASP A 27 1.93 5.71 -4.08
CA ASP A 27 1.00 4.98 -3.23
C ASP A 27 1.20 5.36 -1.75
N ILE A 28 0.09 5.41 -0.99
CA ILE A 28 0.14 5.67 0.45
C ILE A 28 0.03 4.36 1.23
N LEU A 29 0.94 4.15 2.17
CA LEU A 29 0.93 2.98 3.03
C LEU A 29 -0.16 3.11 4.10
N LEU A 30 -1.13 2.17 4.08
CA LEU A 30 -2.24 2.13 5.02
C LEU A 30 -1.95 1.18 6.18
N LYS A 31 -1.55 -0.07 5.86
CA LYS A 31 -1.24 -1.08 6.88
C LYS A 31 0.04 -1.82 6.56
N VAL A 32 0.75 -2.22 7.60
CA VAL A 32 1.90 -3.14 7.54
C VAL A 32 1.61 -4.32 8.44
N ASN A 33 1.55 -5.51 7.85
CA ASN A 33 1.34 -6.78 8.54
C ASN A 33 0.08 -6.77 9.44
N GLY A 34 -0.99 -6.12 8.97
CA GLY A 34 -2.26 -5.94 9.70
C GLY A 34 -2.30 -4.76 10.68
N VAL A 35 -1.17 -4.08 10.93
CA VAL A 35 -1.10 -2.88 11.78
C VAL A 35 -1.36 -1.64 10.94
N ASN A 36 -2.32 -0.81 11.34
CA ASN A 36 -2.59 0.46 10.68
C ASN A 36 -1.43 1.45 10.94
N VAL A 37 -0.83 1.97 9.87
CA VAL A 37 0.32 2.86 9.92
C VAL A 37 0.03 4.28 9.45
N ILE A 38 -1.25 4.61 9.16
CA ILE A 38 -1.67 5.93 8.66
C ILE A 38 -1.31 7.05 9.65
N SER A 39 -1.46 6.79 10.94
CA SER A 39 -1.17 7.73 12.04
C SER A 39 0.10 7.37 12.81
N VAL A 40 0.93 6.50 12.25
CA VAL A 40 2.13 5.96 12.92
C VAL A 40 3.36 6.73 12.46
N THR A 41 4.34 6.88 13.34
CA THR A 41 5.57 7.60 13.01
C THR A 41 6.44 6.81 12.04
N HIS A 42 7.20 7.50 11.20
CA HIS A 42 8.10 6.85 10.22
C HIS A 42 9.04 5.83 10.89
N GLU A 43 9.53 6.12 12.10
CA GLU A 43 10.40 5.25 12.90
C GLU A 43 9.73 3.92 13.26
N GLU A 44 8.47 3.96 13.68
CA GLU A 44 7.69 2.78 14.04
C GLU A 44 7.35 1.95 12.80
N VAL A 45 6.99 2.60 11.69
CA VAL A 45 6.76 1.91 10.41
C VAL A 45 8.03 1.21 9.94
N ALA A 46 9.17 1.89 9.97
CA ALA A 46 10.46 1.31 9.63
C ALA A 46 10.80 0.12 10.54
N SER A 47 10.51 0.23 11.84
CA SER A 47 10.71 -0.86 12.79
C SER A 47 9.81 -2.07 12.50
N LEU A 48 8.56 -1.86 12.12
CA LEU A 48 7.64 -2.93 11.73
C LEU A 48 8.13 -3.66 10.48
N ILE A 49 8.60 -2.90 9.48
CA ILE A 49 9.16 -3.46 8.24
C ILE A 49 10.45 -4.23 8.54
N TRP A 50 11.35 -3.64 9.34
CA TRP A 50 12.65 -4.23 9.68
C TRP A 50 12.51 -5.55 10.44
N ARG A 51 11.49 -5.68 11.29
CA ARG A 51 11.21 -6.92 12.03
C ARG A 51 10.70 -8.06 11.14
N CYS A 52 10.29 -7.77 9.91
CA CYS A 52 9.74 -8.77 9.00
C CYS A 52 10.81 -9.33 8.04
N HIS A 53 11.36 -10.50 8.35
CA HIS A 53 12.44 -11.11 7.56
C HIS A 53 12.00 -12.08 6.46
N LYS A 54 10.72 -12.50 6.40
CA LYS A 54 10.24 -13.52 5.45
C LYS A 54 9.18 -13.02 4.46
N LYS A 55 8.09 -12.43 4.96
CA LYS A 55 7.00 -11.91 4.13
C LYS A 55 6.48 -10.63 4.72
N LEU A 56 6.44 -9.57 3.92
CA LEU A 56 5.86 -8.29 4.29
C LEU A 56 4.49 -8.20 3.62
N PHE A 57 3.43 -8.09 4.41
CA PHE A 57 2.10 -7.77 3.91
C PHE A 57 1.89 -6.28 4.06
N ILE A 58 1.57 -5.58 2.97
CA ILE A 58 1.27 -4.16 2.99
C ILE A 58 -0.06 -3.89 2.31
N GLU A 59 -0.87 -3.05 2.93
CA GLU A 59 -2.07 -2.48 2.31
C GLU A 59 -1.72 -1.05 1.90
N VAL A 60 -1.89 -0.75 0.61
CA VAL A 60 -1.61 0.57 0.04
C VAL A 60 -2.86 1.15 -0.59
N PHE A 61 -3.00 2.48 -0.54
CA PHE A 61 -4.00 3.19 -1.31
C PHE A 61 -3.38 3.62 -2.64
N LEU A 62 -3.92 3.07 -3.74
CA LEU A 62 -3.58 3.46 -5.10
C LEU A 62 -4.24 4.80 -5.41
N TYR A 63 -3.49 5.91 -5.33
CA TYR A 63 -4.04 7.22 -5.68
C TYR A 63 -4.29 7.38 -7.19
N TYR A 64 -3.58 6.63 -8.04
CA TYR A 64 -3.70 6.74 -9.49
C TYR A 64 -3.44 5.41 -10.22
N CYS A 65 -4.50 4.64 -10.48
CA CYS A 65 -4.53 3.68 -11.58
C CYS A 65 -5.86 3.81 -12.35
N LEU A 66 -6.06 4.97 -12.99
CA LEU A 66 -7.10 5.18 -14.00
C LEU A 66 -6.55 5.03 -15.44
N THR A 67 -5.26 4.72 -15.63
CA THR A 67 -4.59 4.87 -16.95
C THR A 67 -3.97 3.59 -17.54
N CYS A 68 -4.40 2.40 -17.13
CA CYS A 68 -4.20 1.20 -17.96
C CYS A 68 -5.51 0.42 -18.07
N SER A 69 -6.16 0.57 -19.22
CA SER A 69 -7.43 -0.07 -19.58
C SER A 69 -7.43 -1.58 -19.32
N PHE A 70 -8.34 -2.07 -18.49
CA PHE A 70 -9.51 -2.89 -18.86
C PHE A 70 -10.07 -3.61 -17.59
N SER A 71 -11.37 -3.39 -17.36
CA SER A 71 -12.30 -4.34 -16.72
C SER A 71 -12.10 -4.78 -15.25
N PHE A 72 -12.24 -3.90 -14.26
CA PHE A 72 -12.62 -4.36 -12.89
C PHE A 72 -13.56 -3.41 -12.12
N TRP A 73 -14.24 -2.49 -12.81
CA TRP A 73 -15.31 -1.68 -12.20
C TRP A 73 -16.72 -2.27 -12.41
N THR A 74 -16.82 -3.56 -12.71
CA THR A 74 -18.12 -4.28 -12.84
C THR A 74 -18.31 -5.43 -11.85
N ALA A 75 -17.35 -5.74 -10.97
CA ALA A 75 -17.47 -6.90 -10.09
C ALA A 75 -18.01 -6.61 -8.68
N LEU A 76 -18.24 -5.34 -8.28
CA LEU A 76 -18.72 -5.00 -6.93
C LEU A 76 -20.14 -4.39 -6.87
N THR A 77 -20.95 -4.54 -7.92
CA THR A 77 -22.37 -4.12 -7.91
C THR A 77 -23.36 -5.25 -8.25
N LEU A 78 -22.91 -6.50 -8.36
CA LEU A 78 -23.79 -7.66 -8.64
C LEU A 78 -23.78 -8.77 -7.56
N LEU A 79 -23.40 -8.45 -6.32
CA LEU A 79 -23.63 -9.34 -5.16
C LEU A 79 -24.29 -8.63 -3.97
N GLN A 80 -24.89 -7.46 -4.20
CA GLN A 80 -25.78 -6.78 -3.26
C GLN A 80 -27.14 -6.48 -3.87
N ASN A 81 -27.69 -7.39 -4.68
CA ASN A 81 -29.13 -7.39 -4.94
C ASN A 81 -29.66 -8.82 -4.81
N VAL A 82 -30.51 -8.93 -3.79
CA VAL A 82 -31.56 -9.92 -3.56
C VAL A 82 -32.31 -10.25 -4.85
#